data_AF-A0A497SZX0-F1
#
_entry.id   AF-A0A497SZX0-F1
#
_cell.length_a   1.000
_cell.length_b   1.000
_cell.length_c   1.000
_cell.angle_alpha   90.00
_cell.angle_beta   90.00
_cell.angle_gamma   90.00
#
_symmetry.space_group_name_H-M   'P 1'
#
loop_
_entity.id
_entity.type
_entity.pdbx_description
1 polymer ?
#
loop_
_entity_poly.entity_id
_entity_poly.type
_entity_poly.pdbx_seq_one_letter_code
_entity_poly.pdbx_strand_id
1 'polypeptide(L)'
;MKALSTTILIVVSAVVILIAALVVLTIFGGGMGQITTLTQARNMCILAAKQSCETTGGLPITWSIATMNVEGKGMTTCAGLLDCNCKNDPICENRNE
;
A
#
# COMPACT_ATOMS: atom_id res chain seq x y z
N MET A 1 -0.57 -16.32 -37.46
CA MET A 1 -0.03 -16.57 -36.11
C MET A 1 0.40 -15.31 -35.32
N LYS A 2 0.50 -14.10 -35.92
CA LYS A 2 0.86 -12.88 -35.17
C LYS A 2 -0.28 -12.30 -34.31
N ALA A 3 -1.52 -12.32 -34.79
CA ALA A 3 -2.66 -11.74 -34.07
C ALA A 3 -3.02 -12.47 -32.76
N LEU A 4 -2.86 -13.79 -32.71
CA LEU A 4 -3.09 -14.60 -31.50
C LEU A 4 -2.07 -14.33 -30.38
N SER A 5 -0.84 -13.95 -30.75
CA SER A 5 0.21 -13.66 -29.78
C SER A 5 -0.02 -12.30 -29.12
N THR A 6 -0.51 -11.30 -29.86
CA THR A 6 -0.79 -9.97 -29.31
C THR A 6 -1.98 -9.98 -28.36
N THR A 7 -3.06 -10.72 -28.68
CA THR A 7 -4.22 -10.83 -27.78
C THR A 7 -3.86 -11.54 -26.47
N ILE A 8 -3.05 -12.60 -26.51
CA ILE A 8 -2.56 -13.27 -25.29
C ILE A 8 -1.74 -12.31 -24.43
N LEU A 9 -0.84 -11.52 -25.02
CA LEU A 9 -0.03 -10.56 -24.25
C LEU A 9 -0.88 -9.48 -23.57
N ILE A 10 -1.90 -8.97 -24.24
CA ILE A 10 -2.82 -7.99 -23.66
C ILE A 10 -3.55 -8.60 -22.47
N VAL A 11 -4.08 -9.82 -22.60
CA VAL A 11 -4.78 -10.52 -21.51
C VAL A 11 -3.85 -10.77 -20.33
N VAL A 12 -2.63 -11.25 -20.58
CA VAL A 12 -1.63 -11.47 -19.52
C VAL A 12 -1.29 -10.16 -18.80
N SER A 13 -1.09 -9.07 -19.53
CA SER A 13 -0.79 -7.76 -18.91
C SER A 13 -1.94 -7.24 -18.04
N ALA A 14 -3.19 -7.38 -18.50
CA ALA A 14 -4.36 -6.97 -17.75
C ALA A 14 -4.55 -7.78 -16.46
N VAL A 15 -4.30 -9.09 -16.52
CA VAL A 15 -4.37 -9.98 -15.34
C VAL A 15 -3.32 -9.60 -14.30
N VAL A 16 -2.09 -9.29 -14.72
CA VAL A 16 -1.02 -8.87 -13.79
C VAL A 16 -1.39 -7.57 -13.05
N ILE A 17 -1.96 -6.59 -13.75
CA ILE A 17 -2.41 -5.33 -13.14
C ILE A 17 -3.53 -5.58 -12.12
N LEU A 18 -4.50 -6.44 -12.46
CA LEU A 18 -5.60 -6.81 -11.56
C LEU A 18 -5.10 -7.52 -10.29
N ILE A 19 -4.14 -8.44 -10.42
CA ILE A 19 -3.56 -9.14 -9.27
C ILE A 19 -2.79 -8.15 -8.39
N ALA A 20 -1.98 -7.27 -8.97
CA ALA A 20 -1.27 -6.25 -8.21
C ALA A 20 -2.23 -5.34 -7.42
N ALA A 21 -3.31 -4.86 -8.05
CA ALA A 21 -4.33 -4.07 -7.39
C ALA A 21 -5.03 -4.84 -6.25
N LEU A 22 -5.33 -6.13 -6.47
CA LEU A 22 -5.96 -6.99 -5.46
C LEU A 22 -5.03 -7.24 -4.25
N VAL A 23 -3.73 -7.41 -4.47
CA VAL A 23 -2.73 -7.58 -3.40
C VAL A 23 -2.65 -6.30 -2.56
N VAL A 24 -2.61 -5.13 -3.20
CA VAL A 24 -2.61 -3.84 -2.51
C VAL A 24 -3.89 -3.69 -1.67
N LEU A 25 -5.06 -3.96 -2.27
CA LEU A 25 -6.34 -3.91 -1.57
C LEU A 25 -6.43 -4.90 -0.40
N THR A 26 -5.89 -6.11 -0.51
CA THR A 26 -5.93 -7.11 0.57
C THR A 26 -4.99 -6.78 1.72
N ILE A 27 -3.82 -6.20 1.47
CA ILE A 27 -2.91 -5.68 2.51
C ILE A 27 -3.61 -4.60 3.35
N PHE A 28 -4.39 -3.72 2.71
CA PHE A 28 -5.15 -2.68 3.41
C PHE A 28 -6.47 -3.18 4.00
N GLY A 29 -7.14 -4.15 3.37
CA GLY A 29 -8.38 -4.76 3.85
C GLY A 29 -8.18 -5.66 5.07
N GLY A 30 -7.02 -6.32 5.17
CA GLY A 30 -6.64 -7.14 6.33
C GLY A 30 -6.42 -6.32 7.62
N GLY A 31 -6.19 -5.01 7.52
CA GLY A 31 -6.01 -4.12 8.66
C GLY A 31 -7.29 -3.69 9.38
N MET A 32 -8.47 -3.91 8.78
CA MET A 32 -9.74 -3.36 9.31
C MET A 32 -10.32 -4.11 10.51
N GLY A 33 -9.77 -5.26 10.92
CA GLY A 33 -10.35 -6.11 11.97
C GLY A 33 -9.42 -6.53 13.11
N GLN A 34 -8.10 -6.41 12.95
CA GLN A 34 -7.13 -6.81 13.97
C GLN A 34 -6.51 -5.59 14.63
N ILE A 35 -6.48 -5.59 15.98
CA ILE A 35 -5.68 -4.62 16.73
C ILE A 35 -4.22 -4.94 16.42
N THR A 36 -3.53 -4.00 15.79
CA THR A 36 -2.13 -4.12 15.42
C THR A 36 -1.26 -3.34 16.38
N THR A 37 -0.05 -3.81 16.66
CA THR A 37 0.89 -3.02 17.46
C THR A 37 1.38 -1.81 16.67
N LEU A 38 1.79 -0.74 17.35
CA LEU A 38 2.32 0.47 16.69
C LEU A 38 3.48 0.15 15.73
N THR A 39 4.36 -0.77 16.11
CA THR A 39 5.49 -1.21 15.29
C THR A 39 5.03 -1.95 14.04
N GLN A 40 4.03 -2.84 14.17
CA GLN A 40 3.49 -3.58 13.04
C GLN A 40 2.76 -2.64 12.07
N ALA A 41 1.94 -1.73 12.60
CA ALA A 41 1.27 -0.70 11.81
C ALA A 41 2.24 0.17 11.02
N ARG A 42 3.35 0.60 11.65
CA ARG A 42 4.42 1.34 10.97
C ARG A 42 5.06 0.52 9.84
N ASN A 43 5.45 -0.72 10.10
CA ASN A 43 6.04 -1.58 9.07
C ASN A 43 5.10 -1.79 7.87
N MET A 44 3.81 -1.97 8.12
CA MET A 44 2.78 -2.09 7.08
C MET A 44 2.69 -0.83 6.23
N CYS A 45 2.66 0.35 6.85
CA CYS A 45 2.65 1.62 6.12
C CYS A 45 3.94 1.83 5.32
N ILE A 46 5.12 1.49 5.85
CA ILE A 46 6.39 1.60 5.11
C ILE A 46 6.38 0.69 3.88
N LEU A 47 5.93 -0.57 4.02
CA LEU A 47 5.80 -1.52 2.92
C LEU A 47 4.82 -1.03 1.85
N ALA A 48 3.67 -0.53 2.28
CA ALA A 48 2.64 0.03 1.40
C ALA A 48 3.11 1.28 0.65
N ALA A 49 3.82 2.18 1.34
CA ALA A 49 4.45 3.35 0.73
C ALA A 49 5.48 2.92 -0.31
N LYS A 50 6.38 1.98 0.04
CA LYS A 50 7.40 1.47 -0.88
C LYS A 50 6.78 0.87 -2.14
N GLN A 51 5.82 -0.04 -1.99
CA GLN A 51 5.13 -0.63 -3.14
C GLN A 51 4.41 0.42 -4.00
N SER A 52 3.73 1.38 -3.37
CA SER A 52 2.98 2.41 -4.11
C SER A 52 3.91 3.39 -4.81
N CYS A 53 5.00 3.82 -4.15
CA CYS A 53 6.02 4.69 -4.73
C CYS A 53 6.70 4.00 -5.93
N GLU A 54 7.05 2.72 -5.82
CA GLU A 54 7.67 1.95 -6.92
C GLU A 54 6.72 1.74 -8.11
N THR A 55 5.41 1.57 -7.85
CA THR A 55 4.43 1.26 -8.90
C THR A 55 3.76 2.47 -9.53
N THR A 56 3.49 3.51 -8.74
CA THR A 56 2.70 4.69 -9.16
C THR A 56 3.47 6.01 -9.05
N GLY A 57 4.66 6.01 -8.44
CA GLY A 57 5.42 7.24 -8.17
C GLY A 57 4.84 8.10 -7.05
N GLY A 58 3.82 7.62 -6.34
CA GLY A 58 3.11 8.34 -5.30
C GLY A 58 2.71 7.45 -4.12
N LEU A 59 2.35 8.10 -3.02
CA LEU A 59 1.79 7.40 -1.87
C LEU A 59 0.41 6.82 -2.24
N PRO A 60 0.01 5.71 -1.59
CA PRO A 60 -1.29 5.12 -1.89
C PRO A 60 -2.41 6.10 -1.52
N ILE A 61 -3.48 6.13 -2.30
CA ILE A 61 -4.70 6.91 -2.02
C ILE A 61 -5.34 6.59 -0.66
N THR A 62 -5.06 5.40 -0.12
CA THR A 62 -5.50 4.97 1.21
C THR A 62 -4.63 5.50 2.35
N TRP A 63 -3.55 6.22 2.07
CA TRP A 63 -2.58 6.71 3.06
C TRP A 63 -3.23 7.56 4.17
N SER A 64 -4.22 8.36 3.78
CA SER A 64 -4.96 9.26 4.67
C SER A 64 -6.28 8.66 5.19
N ILE A 65 -6.57 7.39 4.89
CA ILE A 65 -7.81 6.72 5.31
C ILE A 65 -7.54 5.95 6.61
N ALA A 66 -8.40 6.12 7.60
CA ALA A 66 -8.24 5.49 8.91
C ALA A 66 -8.70 4.05 8.82
N THR A 67 -7.80 3.16 8.43
CA THR A 67 -8.09 1.73 8.21
C THR A 67 -7.43 0.82 9.23
N MET A 68 -6.53 1.34 10.07
CA MET A 68 -5.73 0.53 11.00
C MET A 68 -6.12 0.81 12.44
N ASN A 69 -6.48 -0.23 13.19
CA ASN A 69 -6.67 -0.11 14.63
C ASN A 69 -5.35 -0.41 15.34
N VAL A 70 -4.76 0.59 15.99
CA VAL A 70 -3.48 0.47 16.70
C VAL A 70 -3.73 0.38 18.20
N GLU A 71 -3.12 -0.61 18.84
CA GLU A 71 -3.17 -0.78 20.28
C GLU A 71 -2.68 0.49 20.99
N GLY A 72 -3.53 1.08 21.86
CA GLY A 72 -3.22 2.31 22.58
C GLY A 72 -3.42 3.62 21.81
N LYS A 73 -3.64 3.59 20.49
CA LYS A 73 -3.90 4.79 19.65
C LYS A 73 -5.29 4.82 19.02
N GLY A 74 -5.97 3.67 18.93
CA GLY A 74 -7.28 3.54 18.27
C GLY A 74 -7.16 3.48 16.74
N MET A 75 -8.26 3.74 16.03
CA MET A 75 -8.25 3.83 14.57
C MET A 75 -7.38 5.01 14.12
N THR A 76 -6.39 4.72 13.28
CA THR A 76 -5.43 5.69 12.76
C THR A 76 -5.15 5.47 11.28
N THR A 77 -4.53 6.48 10.68
CA THR A 77 -4.11 6.51 9.27
C THR A 77 -2.60 6.28 9.17
N CYS A 78 -2.13 5.80 8.02
CA CYS A 78 -0.68 5.76 7.77
C CYS A 78 -0.07 7.18 7.77
N ALA A 79 -0.81 8.16 7.24
CA ALA A 79 -0.44 9.58 7.29
C ALA A 79 -0.25 10.11 8.72
N GLY A 80 -1.02 9.61 9.70
CA GLY A 80 -0.94 10.00 11.10
C GLY A 80 0.15 9.27 11.90
N LEU A 81 0.78 8.25 11.31
CA LEU A 81 1.84 7.46 11.95
C LEU A 81 3.23 7.79 11.39
N LEU A 82 3.31 8.07 10.10
CA LEU A 82 4.55 8.27 9.35
C LEU A 82 4.35 9.41 8.36
N ASP A 83 5.41 10.19 8.15
CA ASP A 83 5.52 11.08 7.01
C ASP A 83 6.42 10.42 5.97
N CYS A 84 5.86 10.08 4.81
CA CYS A 84 6.58 9.38 3.75
C CYS A 84 6.65 10.25 2.50
N ASN A 85 7.77 10.19 1.78
CA ASN A 85 7.94 10.85 0.50
C ASN A 85 8.46 9.87 -0.55
N CYS A 86 7.89 9.90 -1.76
CA CYS A 86 8.29 9.02 -2.87
C CYS A 86 9.46 9.58 -3.70
N LYS A 87 10.27 10.50 -3.16
CA LYS A 87 11.38 11.12 -3.91
C LYS A 87 12.55 10.13 -4.01
N ASN A 88 12.60 9.38 -5.11
CA ASN A 88 13.66 8.44 -5.53
C ASN A 88 13.94 7.23 -4.61
N ASP A 89 13.51 7.27 -3.36
CA ASP A 89 13.39 6.15 -2.44
C ASP A 89 12.25 6.47 -1.46
N PRO A 90 11.47 5.49 -0.99
CA PRO A 90 10.43 5.73 0.01
C PRO A 90 11.09 6.03 1.36
N ILE A 91 11.41 7.31 1.59
CA ILE A 91 11.90 7.78 2.88
C ILE A 91 10.65 7.97 3.75
N CYS A 92 10.51 7.14 4.78
CA CYS A 92 9.42 7.19 5.73
C CYS A 92 9.96 7.56 7.11
N GLU A 93 9.61 8.75 7.57
CA GLU A 93 10.03 9.26 8.87
C GLU A 93 8.88 9.13 9.88
N ASN A 94 9.21 8.81 11.13
CA ASN A 94 8.20 8.67 12.17
C ASN A 94 7.62 10.04 12.48
N ARG A 95 6.29 10.19 12.34
CA ARG A 95 5.59 11.27 13.02
C ARG A 95 5.43 10.86 14.48
N ASN A 96 6.43 11.24 15.27
CA ASN A 96 6.29 11.27 16.72
C ASN A 96 5.24 12.32 17.06
N GLU A 97 4.40 11.96 18.05
CA GLU A 97 3.14 12.57 18.49
C GLU A 97 3.09 14.11 18.53
#